data_AF-A0AAN0NKK5-F1
#
_entry.id   AF-A0AAN0NKK5-F1
#
_cell.length_a   1.000
_cell.length_b   1.000
_cell.length_c   1.000
_cell.angle_alpha   90.00
_cell.angle_beta   90.00
_cell.angle_gamma   90.00
#
_symmetry.space_group_name_H-M   'P 1'
#
loop_
_entity.id
_entity.type
_entity.pdbx_description
1 polymer ?
#
loop_
_entity_poly.entity_id
_entity_poly.type
_entity_poly.pdbx_seq_one_letter_code
_entity_poly.pdbx_strand_id
1 'polypeptide(L)'
;MYETAIHLLEFACWMEPNDVKPMRMLIAPYFAHNKPELVIETINQLFALDPKFSLTSDEYLLLGRSLALSGDIDAARKVLMSTTPEARDWAEDQQKLM
;
A
#
# COMPACT_ATOMS: atom_id res chain seq x y z
N MET A 1 15.29 -3.69 14.79
CA MET A 1 15.66 -4.56 13.64
C MET A 1 15.16 -3.99 12.32
N TYR A 2 13.92 -3.49 12.26
CA TYR A 2 13.38 -2.88 11.05
C TYR A 2 14.05 -1.56 10.61
N GLU A 3 14.51 -0.70 11.51
CA GLU A 3 15.19 0.56 11.13
C GLU A 3 16.43 0.32 10.24
N THR A 4 17.29 -0.64 10.61
CA THR A 4 18.44 -1.02 9.79
C THR A 4 18.01 -1.57 8.43
N ALA A 5 16.94 -2.36 8.38
CA ALA A 5 16.41 -2.88 7.13
C ALA A 5 15.86 -1.75 6.24
N ILE A 6 15.14 -0.79 6.82
CA ILE A 6 14.64 0.40 6.11
C ILE A 6 15.80 1.17 5.50
N HIS A 7 16.84 1.48 6.28
CA HIS A 7 18.00 2.22 5.76
C HIS A 7 18.74 1.50 4.63
N LEU A 8 18.90 0.17 4.72
CA LEU A 8 19.52 -0.61 3.64
C LEU A 8 18.66 -0.64 2.38
N LEU A 9 17.34 -0.71 2.53
CA LEU A 9 16.40 -0.69 1.41
C LEU A 9 16.30 0.70 0.76
N GLU A 10 16.30 1.77 1.57
CA GLU A 10 16.37 3.15 1.08
C GLU A 10 17.67 3.39 0.31
N PHE A 11 18.79 2.90 0.82
CA PHE A 11 20.07 2.96 0.11
C PHE A 11 20.04 2.16 -1.20
N ALA A 12 19.41 0.98 -1.22
CA ALA A 12 19.23 0.20 -2.45
C ALA A 12 18.36 0.94 -3.48
N CYS A 13 17.27 1.60 -3.05
CA CYS A 13 16.47 2.47 -3.93
C CYS A 13 17.29 3.64 -4.47
N TRP A 14 18.20 4.21 -3.68
CA TRP A 14 19.07 5.30 -4.12
C TRP A 14 20.09 4.85 -5.17
N MET A 15 20.66 3.65 -5.01
CA MET A 15 21.60 3.06 -5.97
C MET A 15 20.91 2.67 -7.29
N GLU A 16 19.68 2.16 -7.21
CA GLU A 16 18.91 1.66 -8.35
C GLU A 16 17.48 2.23 -8.36
N PRO A 17 17.29 3.51 -8.73
CA PRO A 17 16.00 4.21 -8.58
C PRO A 17 14.88 3.69 -9.47
N ASN A 18 15.21 2.90 -10.50
CA ASN A 18 14.25 2.27 -11.40
C ASN A 18 13.97 0.80 -11.04
N ASP A 19 14.67 0.22 -10.05
CA ASP A 19 14.34 -1.11 -9.55
C ASP A 19 13.18 -1.03 -8.56
N VAL A 20 12.05 -1.60 -8.96
CA VAL A 20 10.84 -1.64 -8.14
C VAL A 20 10.96 -2.59 -6.94
N LYS A 21 11.93 -3.50 -6.92
CA LYS A 21 12.01 -4.55 -5.91
C LYS A 21 12.39 -4.02 -4.51
N PRO A 22 13.47 -3.24 -4.32
CA PRO A 22 13.78 -2.63 -3.02
C PRO A 22 12.67 -1.69 -2.56
N MET A 23 12.08 -0.94 -3.49
CA MET A 23 10.97 -0.03 -3.22
C MET A 23 9.75 -0.79 -2.70
N ARG A 24 9.36 -1.91 -3.33
CA ARG A 24 8.30 -2.79 -2.85
C ARG A 24 8.59 -3.34 -1.44
N MET A 25 9.84 -3.68 -1.15
CA MET A 25 10.24 -4.20 0.16
C MET A 25 10.13 -3.17 1.30
N LEU A 26 10.00 -1.88 1.00
CA LEU A 26 9.79 -0.82 2.00
C LEU A 26 8.35 -0.72 2.52
N ILE A 27 7.36 -1.24 1.78
CA ILE A 27 5.93 -1.12 2.10
C ILE A 27 5.63 -1.63 3.52
N ALA A 28 5.98 -2.89 3.81
CA ALA A 28 5.67 -3.48 5.11
C ALA A 28 6.47 -2.86 6.27
N PRO A 29 7.79 -2.60 6.16
CA PRO A 29 8.55 -1.89 7.17
C PRO A 29 8.03 -0.47 7.48
N TYR A 30 7.66 0.31 6.45
CA TYR A 30 7.08 1.65 6.66
C TYR A 30 5.75 1.58 7.40
N PHE A 31 4.88 0.63 7.05
CA PHE A 31 3.65 0.41 7.81
C PHE A 31 3.94 0.03 9.27
N ALA A 32 4.88 -0.90 9.50
CA ALA A 32 5.26 -1.33 10.83
C ALA A 32 5.86 -0.21 11.71
N HIS A 33 6.39 0.85 11.09
CA HIS A 33 6.92 2.04 11.78
C HIS A 33 5.87 3.15 11.95
N ASN A 34 4.59 2.83 11.70
CA ASN A 34 3.50 3.80 11.77
C ASN A 34 3.77 5.03 10.88
N LYS A 35 4.29 4.80 9.67
CA LYS A 35 4.51 5.81 8.64
C LYS A 35 3.58 5.55 7.44
N PRO A 36 2.25 5.68 7.62
CA PRO A 36 1.27 5.36 6.57
C PRO A 36 1.43 6.23 5.32
N GLU A 37 1.91 7.46 5.46
CA GLU A 37 2.16 8.39 4.34
C GLU A 37 3.25 7.83 3.42
N LEU A 38 4.33 7.28 3.98
CA LEU A 38 5.40 6.68 3.20
C LEU A 38 4.95 5.40 2.49
N VAL A 39 4.02 4.64 3.07
CA VAL A 39 3.43 3.47 2.40
C VAL A 39 2.69 3.91 1.14
N ILE A 40 1.83 4.92 1.27
CA ILE A 40 1.04 5.47 0.16
C ILE A 40 1.97 6.04 -0.91
N GLU A 41 2.98 6.82 -0.51
CA GLU A 41 3.98 7.39 -1.43
C GLU A 41 4.74 6.31 -2.19
N THR A 42 5.27 5.31 -1.47
CA THR A 42 6.03 4.19 -2.06
C THR A 42 5.19 3.45 -3.10
N ILE A 43 3.93 3.16 -2.78
CA ILE A 43 3.02 2.47 -3.71
C ILE A 43 2.72 3.33 -4.94
N ASN A 44 2.49 4.64 -4.76
CA ASN A 44 2.28 5.55 -5.89
C ASN A 44 3.53 5.64 -6.79
N GLN A 45 4.73 5.65 -6.22
CA GLN A 45 5.98 5.62 -6.97
C GLN A 45 6.13 4.31 -7.77
N LEU A 46 5.78 3.17 -7.20
CA LEU A 46 5.80 1.87 -7.90
C LEU A 46 4.91 1.88 -9.15
N PHE A 47 3.66 2.39 -9.04
CA PHE A 47 2.76 2.52 -10.17
C PHE A 47 3.22 3.55 -11.21
N ALA A 48 3.94 4.59 -10.78
CA ALA A 48 4.51 5.58 -11.69
C ALA A 48 5.70 5.03 -12.49
N LEU A 49 6.54 4.19 -11.85
CA LEU A 49 7.69 3.53 -12.49
C LEU A 49 7.25 2.39 -13.42
N ASP A 50 6.26 1.61 -13.01
CA ASP A 50 5.68 0.53 -13.81
C ASP A 50 4.14 0.58 -13.75
N PRO A 51 3.47 1.12 -14.78
CA PRO A 51 2.02 1.16 -14.85
C PRO A 51 1.35 -0.23 -14.87
N LYS A 52 2.09 -1.30 -15.15
CA LYS A 52 1.60 -2.69 -15.08
C LYS A 52 1.90 -3.35 -13.73
N PHE A 53 2.56 -2.65 -12.81
CA PHE A 53 2.85 -3.14 -11.48
C PHE A 53 1.54 -3.54 -10.79
N SER A 54 1.58 -4.64 -10.04
CA SER A 54 0.43 -5.15 -9.31
C SER A 54 0.82 -5.47 -7.87
N LEU A 55 0.04 -4.95 -6.93
CA LEU A 55 0.17 -5.28 -5.52
C LEU A 55 -0.35 -6.69 -5.24
N THR A 56 0.21 -7.34 -4.22
CA THR A 56 -0.37 -8.54 -3.63
C THR A 56 -1.59 -8.18 -2.78
N SER A 57 -2.41 -9.17 -2.41
CA SER A 57 -3.52 -8.97 -1.48
C SER A 57 -3.09 -8.34 -0.14
N ASP A 58 -1.94 -8.76 0.40
CA ASP A 58 -1.38 -8.20 1.63
C ASP A 58 -0.97 -6.73 1.46
N GLU A 59 -0.39 -6.38 0.32
CA GLU A 59 0.01 -5.01 0.03
C GLU A 59 -1.20 -4.09 -0.19
N TYR A 60 -2.27 -4.58 -0.83
CA TYR A 60 -3.52 -3.84 -0.89
C TYR A 60 -4.15 -3.64 0.51
N LEU A 61 -4.04 -4.63 1.40
CA LEU A 61 -4.48 -4.50 2.79
C LEU A 61 -3.67 -3.43 3.53
N LEU A 62 -2.35 -3.41 3.35
CA LEU A 62 -1.48 -2.38 3.92
C LEU A 62 -1.79 -0.98 3.37
N LEU A 63 -2.06 -0.85 2.07
CA LEU A 63 -2.50 0.39 1.45
C LEU A 63 -3.82 0.88 2.06
N GLY A 64 -4.83 0.01 2.10
CA GLY A 64 -6.13 0.34 2.65
C GLY A 64 -6.07 0.78 4.11
N ARG A 65 -5.27 0.10 4.93
CA ARG A 65 -5.02 0.50 6.33
C ARG A 65 -4.27 1.82 6.43
N SER A 66 -3.28 2.06 5.57
CA SER A 66 -2.52 3.31 5.54
C SER A 66 -3.39 4.50 5.14
N LEU A 67 -4.30 4.31 4.18
CA LEU A 67 -5.30 5.32 3.80
C LEU A 67 -6.25 5.63 4.97
N ALA A 68 -6.69 4.60 5.71
CA ALA A 68 -7.54 4.82 6.88
C ALA A 68 -6.81 5.60 8.00
N LEU A 69 -5.53 5.28 8.24
CA LEU A 69 -4.70 5.97 9.24
C LEU A 69 -4.36 7.42 8.86
N SER A 70 -4.24 7.70 7.57
CA SER A 70 -4.02 9.07 7.05
C SER A 70 -5.31 9.90 6.92
N GLY A 71 -6.46 9.31 7.24
CA GLY A 71 -7.76 9.98 7.25
C GLY A 71 -8.52 9.95 5.91
N ASP A 72 -7.97 9.33 4.87
CA ASP A 72 -8.66 9.13 3.59
C ASP A 72 -9.56 7.88 3.66
N ILE A 73 -10.66 8.02 4.41
CA ILE A 73 -11.57 6.92 4.71
C ILE A 73 -12.27 6.38 3.46
N ASP A 74 -12.55 7.23 2.47
CA ASP A 74 -13.23 6.82 1.24
C ASP A 74 -12.30 6.00 0.33
N ALA A 75 -11.05 6.44 0.15
CA ALA A 75 -10.07 5.65 -0.58
C ALA A 75 -9.76 4.34 0.15
N ALA A 76 -9.61 4.38 1.49
CA ALA A 76 -9.41 3.19 2.30
C ALA A 76 -10.52 2.16 2.10
N ARG A 77 -11.78 2.60 2.18
CA ARG A 77 -12.95 1.75 1.95
C ARG A 77 -12.89 1.12 0.57
N LYS A 78 -12.68 1.92 -0.48
CA LYS A 78 -12.62 1.43 -1.85
C LYS A 78 -11.55 0.35 -2.03
N VAL A 79 -10.35 0.59 -1.50
CA VAL A 79 -9.24 -0.37 -1.58
C VAL A 79 -9.58 -1.65 -0.83
N LEU A 80 -9.96 -1.54 0.45
CA LEU A 80 -10.23 -2.71 1.31
C LEU A 80 -11.37 -3.59 0.77
N MET A 81 -12.43 -2.97 0.25
CA MET A 81 -13.55 -3.71 -0.37
C MET A 81 -13.15 -4.46 -1.63
N SER A 82 -12.08 -4.03 -2.32
CA SER A 82 -11.57 -4.73 -3.49
C SER A 82 -10.66 -5.91 -3.16
N THR A 83 -10.24 -6.05 -1.89
CA THR A 83 -9.24 -7.05 -1.46
C THR A 83 -9.82 -8.42 -1.12
N THR A 84 -11.10 -8.52 -0.76
CA THR A 84 -11.75 -9.81 -0.52
C THR A 84 -13.15 -9.88 -1.16
N PRO A 85 -13.58 -11.05 -1.63
CA PRO A 85 -14.94 -11.25 -2.14
C PRO A 85 -16.01 -10.82 -1.12
N GLU A 86 -15.82 -11.16 0.16
CA GLU A 86 -16.78 -10.85 1.22
C GLU A 86 -16.90 -9.33 1.46
N ALA A 87 -15.80 -8.59 1.33
CA ALA A 87 -15.80 -7.14 1.46
C ALA A 87 -16.43 -6.45 0.23
N ARG A 88 -16.34 -7.08 -0.95
CA ARG A 88 -17.05 -6.64 -2.17
C ARG A 88 -18.55 -6.90 -2.05
N ASP A 89 -18.95 -8.09 -1.63
CA ASP A 89 -20.35 -8.47 -1.51
C ASP A 89 -21.07 -7.58 -0.47
N TRP A 90 -20.41 -7.29 0.66
CA TRP A 90 -20.92 -6.33 1.65
C TRP A 90 -21.09 -4.91 1.05
N ALA A 91 -20.21 -4.47 0.14
CA ALA A 91 -20.33 -3.17 -0.52
C ALA A 91 -21.59 -3.07 -1.38
N GLU A 92 -21.83 -4.10 -2.18
CA GLU A 92 -22.95 -4.17 -3.12
C GLU A 92 -24.28 -4.19 -2.38
N ASP A 93 -24.34 -4.87 -1.24
CA ASP A 93 -25.55 -4.93 -0.43
C ASP A 93 -25.88 -3.60 0.26
N GLN A 94 -24.88 -2.80 0.64
CA GLN A 94 -25.13 -1.46 1.18
C GLN A 94 -25.61 -0.48 0.11
N GLN A 95 -25.17 -0.61 -1.15
CA GLN A 95 -25.65 0.23 -2.26
C GLN A 95 -27.10 -0.06 -2.66
N LYS A 96 -27.59 -1.28 -2.47
CA LYS A 96 -29.00 -1.64 -2.75
C LYS A 96 -29.99 -1.07 -1.72
N LEU A 97 -29.51 -0.58 -0.59
CA LEU A 97 -30.33 -0.07 0.52
C LEU A 97 -30.46 1.46 0.53
N MET A 98 -29.84 2.17 -0.42
CA MET A 98 -29.94 3.62 -0.62
C MET A 98 -30.82 3.93 -1.84
#